data_AF-A0A960N6H4-F1
#
_entry.id   AF-A0A960N6H4-F1
#
_cell.length_a   1.000
_cell.length_b   1.000
_cell.length_c   1.000
_cell.angle_alpha   90.00
_cell.angle_beta   90.00
_cell.angle_gamma   90.00
#
_symmetry.space_group_name_H-M   'P 1'
#
loop_
_entity.id
_entity.type
_entity.pdbx_description
1 polymer ?
#
loop_
_entity_poly.entity_id
_entity_poly.type
_entity_poly.pdbx_seq_one_letter_code
_entity_poly.pdbx_strand_id
1 'polypeptide(L)' 'MKKSQSRHGVRADGKTQTSISLRGDLLAAAKKAAGEENRSLSNWLENLLSEKLGPQAPRPRSKSSASGEGGKGQ' A
#
# COMPACT_ATOMS: atom_id res chain seq x y z
N MET A 1 28.22 -7.52 -27.19
CA MET A 1 28.26 -7.13 -25.75
C MET A 1 26.87 -6.67 -25.33
N LYS A 2 26.11 -7.49 -24.60
CA LYS A 2 24.74 -7.15 -24.16
C LYS A 2 24.83 -6.23 -22.93
N LYS A 3 24.31 -5.01 -23.05
CA LYS A 3 24.26 -4.03 -21.95
C LYS A 3 23.35 -4.56 -20.84
N SER A 4 23.90 -4.68 -19.63
CA SER A 4 23.16 -5.00 -18.41
C SER A 4 22.08 -3.93 -18.21
N GLN A 5 20.81 -4.27 -18.41
CA GLN A 5 19.70 -3.41 -18.02
C GLN A 5 19.64 -3.41 -16.49
N SER A 6 20.18 -2.34 -15.89
CA SER A 6 20.06 -2.06 -14.47
C SER A 6 18.60 -2.23 -14.03
N ARG A 7 18.34 -3.24 -13.18
CA ARG A 7 17.04 -3.50 -12.51
C ARG A 7 16.71 -2.44 -11.43
N HIS A 8 17.15 -1.20 -11.61
CA HIS A 8 16.86 -0.10 -10.71
C HIS A 8 15.64 0.65 -11.25
N GLY A 9 14.44 0.31 -10.75
CA GLY A 9 13.27 1.17 -10.96
C GLY A 9 11.90 0.49 -11.09
N VAL A 10 11.83 -0.84 -11.20
CA VAL A 10 10.52 -1.51 -11.31
C VAL A 10 9.90 -1.60 -9.91
N ARG A 11 8.86 -0.78 -9.67
CA ARG A 11 8.02 -0.86 -8.46
C ARG A 11 7.37 -2.25 -8.42
N ALA A 12 7.39 -2.89 -7.25
CA ALA A 12 6.65 -4.14 -7.06
C ALA A 12 5.15 -3.90 -7.26
N ASP A 13 4.47 -4.87 -7.88
CA ASP A 13 3.04 -4.81 -8.12
C ASP A 13 2.27 -4.59 -6.79
N GLY A 14 1.24 -3.74 -6.81
CA GLY A 14 0.45 -3.39 -5.62
C GLY A 14 1.09 -2.42 -4.61
N LYS A 15 2.37 -2.02 -4.78
CA LYS A 15 3.01 -1.03 -3.89
C LYS A 15 2.86 0.40 -4.42
N THR A 16 2.32 1.28 -3.57
CA THR A 16 2.26 2.72 -3.83
C THR A 16 3.28 3.46 -2.96
N GLN A 17 3.72 4.64 -3.42
CA GLN A 17 4.61 5.51 -2.66
C GLN A 17 3.85 6.76 -2.26
N THR A 18 3.93 7.11 -0.98
CA THR A 18 3.34 8.33 -0.43
C THR A 18 4.32 9.01 0.51
N SER A 19 4.12 10.32 0.74
CA SER A 19 4.86 11.10 1.72
C SER A 19 3.97 11.34 2.92
N ILE A 20 4.48 11.06 4.12
CA ILE A 20 3.78 11.31 5.37
C ILE A 20 4.63 12.20 6.28
N SER A 21 3.97 13.10 7.00
CA SER A 21 4.58 13.89 8.06
C SER A 21 4.31 13.23 9.40
N LEU A 22 5.35 13.04 10.20
CA LEU A 22 5.26 12.50 11.56
C LEU A 22 5.86 13.52 12.53
N ARG A 23 5.39 13.50 13.78
CA ARG A 23 6.10 14.21 14.86
C ARG A 23 7.52 13.66 14.98
N GLY A 24 8.49 14.52 15.29
CA GLY A 24 9.91 14.15 15.30
C GLY A 24 10.25 13.05 16.32
N ASP A 25 9.62 13.10 17.49
CA ASP A 25 9.74 12.09 18.55
C ASP A 25 9.19 10.73 18.09
N LEU A 26 8.03 10.71 17.44
CA LEU A 26 7.42 9.50 16.90
C LEU A 26 8.29 8.87 15.80
N LEU A 27 8.87 9.70 14.91
CA LEU A 27 9.77 9.22 13.87
C LEU A 27 11.04 8.58 14.47
N ALA A 28 11.60 9.18 15.53
CA ALA A 28 12.77 8.62 16.21
C ALA A 28 12.45 7.27 16.86
N ALA A 29 11.31 7.17 17.56
CA ALA A 29 10.85 5.92 18.15
C ALA A 29 10.61 4.82 17.09
N ALA A 30 9.96 5.15 15.97
CA ALA A 30 9.71 4.22 14.87
C ALA A 30 11.02 3.71 14.23
N LYS A 31 12.01 4.59 14.03
CA LYS A 31 13.34 4.18 13.53
C LYS A 31 14.04 3.22 14.48
N LYS A 32 13.96 3.47 15.79
CA LYS A 32 14.54 2.60 16.81
C LYS A 32 13.90 1.21 16.78
N ALA A 33 12.57 1.15 16.82
CA ALA A 33 11.83 -0.11 16.77
C ALA A 33 12.13 -0.91 15.49
N ALA A 34 12.16 -0.25 14.33
CA ALA A 34 12.54 -0.89 13.07
C ALA A 34 13.97 -1.48 13.12
N GLY A 35 14.91 -0.76 13.75
CA GLY A 35 16.28 -1.22 13.94
C GLY A 35 16.40 -2.43 14.88
N GLU A 36 15.65 -2.43 15.98
CA GLU A 36 15.59 -3.56 16.93
C GLU A 36 15.05 -4.84 16.25
N GLU A 37 14.13 -4.71 15.30
CA GLU A 37 13.60 -5.82 14.49
C GLU A 37 14.44 -6.18 13.25
N ASN A 38 15.58 -5.52 13.03
CA ASN A 38 16.42 -5.69 11.84
C ASN A 38 15.65 -5.44 10.52
N ARG A 39 14.74 -4.47 10.52
CA ARG A 39 13.88 -4.12 9.37
C ARG A 39 14.14 -2.69 8.92
N SER A 40 13.86 -2.41 7.64
CA SER A 40 13.78 -1.02 7.18
C SER A 40 12.53 -0.34 7.76
N LEU A 41 12.58 0.98 7.96
CA LEU A 41 11.45 1.75 8.47
C LEU A 41 10.18 1.57 7.64
N SER A 42 10.30 1.51 6.31
CA SER A 42 9.14 1.33 5.42
C SER A 42 8.49 -0.04 5.58
N ASN A 43 9.30 -1.10 5.68
CA ASN A 43 8.80 -2.46 5.86
C ASN A 43 8.20 -2.66 7.25
N TRP A 44 8.82 -2.05 8.27
CA TRP A 44 8.31 -2.05 9.62
C TRP A 44 6.95 -1.34 9.73
N LEU A 45 6.80 -0.17 9.09
CA LEU A 45 5.52 0.54 9.03
C LEU A 45 4.45 -0.23 8.25
N GLU A 46 4.81 -0.85 7.13
CA GLU A 46 3.90 -1.71 6.35
C GLU A 46 3.34 -2.82 7.24
N ASN A 47 4.20 -3.54 7.97
CA ASN A 47 3.79 -4.60 8.89
C ASN A 47 2.93 -4.07 10.05
N LEU A 48 3.34 -2.98 10.69
CA LEU A 48 2.57 -2.37 11.78
C LEU A 48 1.16 -1.99 11.31
N LEU A 49 1.04 -1.38 10.13
CA LEU A 49 -0.24 -1.03 9.54
C LEU A 49 -1.05 -2.27 9.18
N SER A 50 -0.44 -3.32 8.64
CA SER A 50 -1.12 -4.58 8.36
C SER A 50 -1.64 -5.27 9.62
N GLU A 51 -0.89 -5.25 10.72
CA GLU A 51 -1.34 -5.81 12.01
C GLU A 51 -2.49 -5.01 12.63
N LYS A 52 -2.45 -3.67 12.50
CA LYS A 52 -3.49 -2.80 13.08
C LYS A 52 -4.72 -2.66 12.20
N LEU A 53 -4.59 -2.78 10.88
CA LEU A 53 -5.62 -2.46 9.89
C LEU A 53 -6.03 -3.66 9.00
N GLY A 54 -5.37 -4.81 9.12
CA GLY A 54 -5.72 -5.99 8.33
C GLY A 54 -7.05 -6.64 8.73
N PRO A 55 -7.59 -7.53 7.89
CA PRO A 55 -8.15 -7.21 6.59
C PRO A 55 -9.53 -6.54 6.75
N GLN A 56 -9.61 -5.21 6.73
CA GLN A 56 -10.76 -4.62 6.03
C GLN A 56 -10.44 -4.70 4.54
N ALA A 57 -10.93 -5.77 3.91
CA ALA A 57 -10.98 -5.90 2.45
C ALA A 57 -11.42 -4.57 1.83
N PRO A 58 -11.00 -4.24 0.59
CA PRO A 58 -11.63 -3.14 -0.12
C PRO A 58 -13.13 -3.41 -0.04
N ARG A 59 -13.89 -2.55 0.65
CA ARG A 59 -15.35 -2.61 0.52
C ARG A 59 -15.56 -2.58 -0.98
N PRO A 60 -16.13 -3.62 -1.62
CA PRO A 60 -16.47 -3.51 -3.01
C PRO A 60 -17.23 -2.20 -3.08
N ARG A 61 -16.77 -1.26 -3.92
CA ARG A 61 -17.59 -0.11 -4.25
C ARG A 61 -18.92 -0.73 -4.58
N SER A 62 -19.92 -0.50 -3.74
CA SER A 62 -21.28 -0.90 -4.04
C SER A 62 -21.47 -0.43 -5.46
N LYS A 63 -21.58 -1.37 -6.41
CA LYS A 63 -22.10 -1.03 -7.72
C LYS A 63 -23.45 -0.45 -7.34
N SER A 64 -23.54 0.89 -7.37
CA SER A 64 -24.80 1.57 -7.26
C SER A 64 -25.69 0.88 -8.28
N SER A 65 -26.66 0.14 -7.77
CA SER A 65 -27.75 -0.42 -8.52
C SER A 65 -28.41 0.75 -9.25
N ALA A 66 -28.02 0.95 -10.50
CA ALA A 66 -28.62 1.92 -11.39
C ALA A 66 -28.41 1.40 -12.82
N SER A 67 -29.12 0.33 -13.13
CA SER A 67 -29.63 0.09 -14.47
C SER A 67 -31.03 -0.47 -14.30
N GLY A 68 -31.92 0.45 -13.94
CA GLY A 68 -33.33 0.28 -14.24
C GLY A 68 -33.53 0.45 -15.74
N GLU A 69 -34.39 -0.42 -16.27
CA GLU A 69 -35.41 -0.14 -17.27
C GLU A 69 -35.04 0.02 -18.76
N GLY A 70 -35.79 -0.73 -19.58
CA GLY A 70 -35.94 -0.58 -21.04
C GLY A 70 -35.20 -1.65 -21.84
N GLY A 71 -35.82 -2.48 -22.69
CA GLY A 71 -37.15 -2.48 -23.27
C GLY A 71 -37.17 -3.52 -24.42
N LYS A 72 -38.38 -3.93 -24.78
CA LYS A 72 -38.80 -4.87 -25.85
C LYS A 72 -38.02 -4.87 -27.18
N GLY A 73 -38.08 -6.04 -27.83
CA GLY A 73 -38.13 -6.22 -29.30
C GLY A 73 -36.85 -6.83 -29.88
N GLN A 74 -36.86 -7.84 -30.74
CA GLN A 74 -37.89 -8.55 -31.52
C GLN A 74 -37.46 -10.01 -31.65
#